data_AF-A0A7Y6Q1E4-F1
#
_entry.id   AF-A0A7Y6Q1E4-F1
#
_cell.length_a   1.000
_cell.length_b   1.000
_cell.length_c   1.000
_cell.angle_alpha   90.00
_cell.angle_beta   90.00
_cell.angle_gamma   90.00
#
_symmetry.space_group_name_H-M   'P 1'
#
loop_
_entity.id
_entity.type
_entity.pdbx_description
1 polymer ?
#
loop_
_entity_poly.entity_id
_entity_poly.type
_entity_poly.pdbx_seq_one_letter_code
_entity_poly.pdbx_strand_id
1 'polypeptide(L)'
;MGALDQPQFEQIVGAGCTACGGRTLEIKSFIDRSLVLMLADPNNEGRWVHDGEKFVDGTYRITCTSCAHVVFASEVCPRCNAEGGLGKALGTPSRLAVPKRCPKCSELELLAVALVPATARYGGGETPKPKPLAEWGEDGYHVVAFACHECDNAVVAERCPLCEAPGPLRPRP
;
A
#
# COMPACT_ATOMS: atom_id res chain seq x y z
N MET A 1 4.35 7.08 12.86
CA MET A 1 4.80 5.69 12.64
C MET A 1 3.57 4.78 12.61
N GLY A 2 3.59 3.74 11.76
CA GLY A 2 2.53 2.74 11.66
C GLY A 2 2.43 1.84 12.90
N ALA A 3 1.70 0.73 12.80
CA ALA A 3 1.58 -0.27 13.86
C ALA A 3 2.89 -1.05 14.12
N LEU A 4 3.83 -0.98 13.17
CA LEU A 4 5.14 -1.57 13.25
C LEU A 4 6.16 -0.52 12.80
N ASP A 5 7.16 -0.28 13.64
CA ASP A 5 8.32 0.53 13.26
C ASP A 5 9.45 -0.35 12.71
N GLN A 6 10.50 0.29 12.19
CA GLN A 6 11.62 -0.42 11.58
C GLN A 6 12.39 -1.31 12.56
N PRO A 7 12.78 -0.86 13.76
CA PRO A 7 13.44 -1.73 14.73
C PRO A 7 12.63 -2.98 15.09
N GLN A 8 11.31 -2.82 15.32
CA GLN A 8 10.44 -3.95 15.63
C GLN A 8 10.30 -4.91 14.44
N PHE A 9 10.17 -4.37 13.22
CA PHE A 9 10.13 -5.19 12.01
C PHE A 9 11.42 -6.01 11.85
N GLU A 10 12.58 -5.36 11.98
CA GLU A 10 13.89 -6.02 11.88
C GLU A 10 14.06 -7.12 12.93
N GLN A 11 13.59 -6.88 14.16
CA GLN A 11 13.57 -7.89 15.21
C GLN A 11 12.71 -9.10 14.84
N ILE A 12 11.50 -8.89 14.30
CA ILE A 12 10.59 -9.97 13.91
C ILE A 12 11.18 -10.79 12.76
N VAL A 13 11.64 -10.12 11.70
CA VAL A 13 12.17 -10.84 10.53
C VAL A 13 13.52 -11.50 10.82
N GLY A 14 14.34 -10.91 11.69
CA GLY A 14 15.60 -11.47 12.17
C GLY A 14 15.42 -12.69 13.07
N ALA A 15 14.40 -12.71 13.92
CA ALA A 15 14.04 -13.88 14.73
C ALA A 15 13.51 -15.04 13.87
N GLY A 16 12.79 -14.73 12.79
CA GLY A 16 12.10 -15.73 11.97
C GLY A 16 10.87 -16.29 12.70
N CYS A 17 10.40 -17.46 12.28
CA CYS A 17 9.26 -18.11 12.90
C CYS A 17 9.65 -18.80 14.21
N THR A 18 9.11 -18.32 15.32
CA THR A 18 9.31 -18.89 16.66
C THR A 18 8.61 -20.24 16.87
N ALA A 19 7.61 -20.58 16.04
CA ALA A 19 6.87 -21.83 16.16
C ALA A 19 7.57 -23.03 15.51
N CYS A 20 8.23 -22.85 14.35
CA CYS A 20 8.86 -23.95 13.61
C CYS A 20 10.34 -23.71 13.26
N GLY A 21 10.93 -22.58 13.67
CA GLY A 21 12.30 -22.20 13.35
C GLY A 21 12.53 -21.76 11.89
N GLY A 22 11.48 -21.68 11.08
CA GLY A 22 11.56 -21.28 9.68
C GLY A 22 12.04 -19.84 9.51
N ARG A 23 12.92 -19.58 8.54
CA ARG A 23 13.52 -18.26 8.28
C ARG A 23 12.85 -17.47 7.17
N THR A 24 11.95 -18.10 6.43
CA THR A 24 11.21 -17.44 5.34
C THR A 24 9.85 -16.97 5.83
N LEU A 25 9.60 -15.68 5.66
CA LEU A 25 8.38 -15.00 6.09
C LEU A 25 7.71 -14.35 4.88
N GLU A 26 6.39 -14.46 4.80
CA GLU A 26 5.55 -13.66 3.91
C GLU A 26 5.07 -12.43 4.66
N ILE A 27 5.26 -11.26 4.06
CA ILE A 27 4.90 -9.97 4.63
C ILE A 27 3.83 -9.35 3.75
N LYS A 28 2.74 -8.89 4.37
CA LYS A 28 1.69 -8.14 3.71
C LYS A 28 1.68 -6.69 4.20
N SER A 29 1.70 -5.76 3.26
CA SER A 29 1.84 -4.33 3.51
C SER A 29 1.03 -3.52 2.49
N PHE A 30 0.62 -2.30 2.85
CA PHE A 30 0.15 -1.31 1.88
C PHE A 30 1.32 -0.44 1.39
N ILE A 31 1.53 -0.41 0.08
CA ILE A 31 2.67 0.25 -0.55
C ILE A 31 2.18 1.24 -1.60
N ASP A 32 2.87 2.38 -1.70
CA ASP A 32 2.59 3.38 -2.72
C ASP A 32 3.02 2.88 -4.12
N ARG A 33 2.13 3.01 -5.11
CA ARG A 33 2.35 2.67 -6.52
C ARG A 33 1.96 3.88 -7.37
N SER A 34 2.88 4.32 -8.23
CA SER A 34 2.67 5.38 -9.22
C SER A 34 2.27 4.76 -10.55
N LEU A 35 1.25 5.27 -11.22
CA LEU A 35 0.80 4.78 -12.53
C LEU A 35 0.63 5.94 -13.50
N VAL A 36 0.90 5.67 -14.78
CA VAL A 36 0.46 6.55 -15.87
C VAL A 36 -0.85 5.99 -16.39
N LEU A 37 -1.86 6.83 -16.45
CA LEU A 37 -3.21 6.49 -16.86
C LEU A 37 -3.50 7.18 -18.20
N MET A 38 -4.13 6.44 -19.11
CA MET A 38 -4.67 6.95 -20.36
C MET A 38 -6.17 6.68 -20.35
N LEU A 39 -7.01 7.70 -20.45
CA LEU A 39 -8.47 7.54 -20.40
C LEU A 39 -8.99 6.85 -19.11
N ALA A 40 -8.32 7.11 -17.98
CA ALA A 40 -8.56 6.50 -16.66
C ALA A 40 -8.21 5.00 -16.53
N ASP A 41 -7.53 4.43 -17.52
CA ASP A 41 -7.00 3.06 -17.46
C ASP A 41 -5.47 3.08 -17.36
N PRO A 42 -4.83 2.18 -16.59
CA PRO A 42 -3.38 2.08 -16.54
C PRO A 42 -2.78 1.78 -17.92
N ASN A 43 -1.88 2.64 -18.37
CA ASN A 43 -1.10 2.45 -19.60
C ASN A 43 0.25 1.75 -19.32
N ASN A 44 0.52 1.41 -18.06
CA ASN A 44 1.70 0.65 -17.65
C ASN A 44 1.42 -0.17 -16.38
N GLU A 45 2.37 -1.02 -16.00
CA GLU A 45 2.33 -1.79 -14.76
C GLU A 45 2.54 -0.92 -13.50
N GLY A 46 2.74 0.39 -13.66
CA GLY A 46 3.12 1.28 -12.57
C GLY A 46 4.50 1.00 -11.99
N ARG A 47 4.95 1.92 -11.14
CA ARG A 47 6.21 1.85 -10.42
C ARG A 47 5.94 1.87 -8.94
N TRP A 48 6.58 0.97 -8.20
CA TRP A 48 6.56 1.07 -6.75
C TRP A 48 7.32 2.30 -6.27
N VAL A 49 6.66 3.13 -5.48
CA VAL A 49 7.23 4.34 -4.88
C VAL A 49 7.55 4.03 -3.42
N HIS A 50 8.46 3.07 -3.19
CA HIS A 50 8.90 2.71 -1.85
C HIS A 50 10.41 2.93 -1.67
N ASP A 51 10.76 3.44 -0.51
CA ASP A 51 12.00 3.11 0.19
C ASP A 51 11.68 1.96 1.18
N GLY A 52 12.71 1.30 1.72
CA GLY A 52 12.50 0.18 2.66
C GLY A 52 11.63 0.55 3.87
N GLU A 53 11.66 1.81 4.30
CA GLU A 53 10.92 2.31 5.46
C GLU A 53 9.40 2.37 5.21
N LYS A 54 8.97 2.82 4.01
CA LYS A 54 7.56 2.76 3.60
C LYS A 54 7.03 1.34 3.49
N PHE A 55 7.88 0.35 3.22
CA PHE A 55 7.41 -1.04 3.23
C PHE A 55 7.02 -1.47 4.66
N VAL A 56 7.87 -1.16 5.64
CA VAL A 56 7.64 -1.51 7.05
C VAL A 56 6.39 -0.83 7.59
N ASP A 57 6.29 0.48 7.38
CA ASP A 57 5.25 1.32 7.96
C ASP A 57 3.82 0.98 7.49
N GLY A 58 3.67 0.30 6.35
CA GLY A 58 2.39 -0.21 5.84
C GLY A 58 2.08 -1.66 6.24
N THR A 59 2.98 -2.33 6.96
CA THR A 59 2.88 -3.76 7.27
C THR A 59 1.73 -4.02 8.22
N TYR A 60 0.85 -4.94 7.84
CA TYR A 60 -0.30 -5.34 8.65
C TYR A 60 -0.30 -6.83 8.98
N ARG A 61 0.52 -7.65 8.30
CA ARG A 61 0.63 -9.07 8.59
C ARG A 61 1.98 -9.64 8.21
N ILE A 62 2.55 -10.49 9.06
CA ILE A 62 3.74 -11.29 8.77
C ILE A 62 3.44 -12.76 9.13
N THR A 63 3.65 -13.67 8.20
CA THR A 63 3.30 -15.08 8.33
C THR A 63 4.48 -15.96 7.93
N CYS A 64 4.72 -17.05 8.67
CA CYS A 64 5.73 -18.05 8.29
C CYS A 64 5.27 -18.83 7.06
N THR A 65 6.11 -18.93 6.04
CA THR A 65 5.77 -19.67 4.82
C THR A 65 5.81 -21.19 5.01
N SER A 66 6.49 -21.68 6.06
CA SER A 66 6.64 -23.12 6.32
C SER A 66 5.49 -23.72 7.12
N CYS A 67 4.99 -23.02 8.15
CA CYS A 67 3.96 -23.54 9.05
C CYS A 67 2.70 -22.66 9.14
N ALA A 68 2.60 -21.60 8.34
CA ALA A 68 1.50 -20.63 8.34
C ALA A 68 1.28 -19.88 9.67
N HIS A 69 2.18 -20.00 10.64
CA HIS A 69 2.10 -19.27 11.90
C HIS A 69 2.22 -17.76 11.66
N VAL A 70 1.31 -16.99 12.23
CA VAL A 70 1.30 -15.52 12.17
C VAL A 70 2.22 -14.98 13.25
N VAL A 71 3.33 -14.37 12.86
CA VAL A 71 4.29 -13.76 13.79
C VAL A 71 3.95 -12.30 14.11
N PHE A 72 3.14 -11.66 13.26
CA PHE A 72 2.61 -10.32 13.48
C PHE A 72 1.29 -10.13 12.71
N ALA A 73 0.34 -9.43 13.34
CA ALA A 73 -0.88 -8.96 12.70
C ALA A 73 -1.35 -7.65 13.36
N SER A 74 -1.98 -6.79 12.56
CA SER A 74 -2.59 -5.55 13.01
C SER A 74 -3.88 -5.28 12.24
N GLU A 75 -4.94 -4.89 12.93
CA GLU A 75 -6.26 -4.60 12.32
C GLU A 75 -6.52 -3.09 12.13
N VAL A 76 -5.57 -2.24 12.54
CA VAL A 76 -5.69 -0.79 12.35
C VAL A 76 -5.42 -0.41 10.90
N CYS A 77 -5.97 0.71 10.45
CA CYS A 77 -5.70 1.25 9.12
C CYS A 77 -4.19 1.45 8.91
N PRO A 78 -3.56 0.83 7.91
CA PRO A 78 -2.15 1.00 7.64
C PRO A 78 -1.76 2.44 7.34
N ARG A 79 -2.69 3.30 6.88
CA ARG A 79 -2.41 4.70 6.53
C ARG A 79 -2.62 5.69 7.67
N CYS A 80 -3.57 5.48 8.57
CA CYS A 80 -3.94 6.47 9.60
C CYS A 80 -4.10 5.89 11.02
N ASN A 81 -3.89 4.59 11.21
CA ASN A 81 -4.02 3.86 12.47
C ASN A 81 -5.44 3.86 13.08
N ALA A 82 -6.48 4.22 12.32
CA ALA A 82 -7.86 4.08 12.78
C ALA A 82 -8.19 2.60 13.07
N GLU A 83 -8.79 2.34 14.23
CA GLU A 83 -9.21 0.99 14.65
C GLU A 83 -10.19 0.37 13.66
N GLY A 84 -10.02 -0.93 13.37
CA GLY A 84 -10.81 -1.67 12.39
C GLY A 84 -10.65 -1.16 10.94
N GLY A 85 -9.75 -0.22 10.70
CA GLY A 85 -9.57 0.40 9.39
C GLY A 85 -8.95 -0.52 8.35
N LEU A 86 -8.25 -1.59 8.75
CA LEU A 86 -7.69 -2.56 7.80
C LEU A 86 -8.78 -3.29 7.02
N GLY A 87 -9.84 -3.75 7.69
CA GLY A 87 -10.94 -4.46 7.02
C GLY A 87 -11.60 -3.59 5.94
N LYS A 88 -11.82 -2.31 6.24
CA LYS A 88 -12.29 -1.33 5.25
C LYS A 88 -11.28 -1.13 4.12
N ALA A 89 -10.00 -0.98 4.47
CA ALA A 89 -8.93 -0.80 3.50
C ALA A 89 -8.86 -1.95 2.50
N LEU A 90 -9.02 -3.20 2.94
CA LEU A 90 -8.92 -4.38 2.07
C LEU A 90 -10.21 -4.69 1.28
N GLY A 91 -11.37 -4.36 1.85
CA GLY A 91 -12.67 -4.79 1.32
C GLY A 91 -13.54 -3.69 0.71
N THR A 92 -12.95 -2.56 0.35
CA THR A 92 -13.68 -1.47 -0.32
C THR A 92 -12.92 -0.94 -1.53
N PRO A 93 -13.64 -0.43 -2.55
CA PRO A 93 -13.02 0.14 -3.73
C PRO A 93 -12.40 1.51 -3.44
N SER A 94 -11.53 1.97 -4.34
CA SER A 94 -11.01 3.34 -4.31
C SER A 94 -12.14 4.36 -4.27
N ARG A 95 -12.05 5.31 -3.33
CA ARG A 95 -13.00 6.43 -3.24
C ARG A 95 -12.68 7.57 -4.20
N LEU A 96 -11.40 7.77 -4.52
CA LEU A 96 -10.99 8.81 -5.45
C LEU A 96 -11.14 8.26 -6.87
N ALA A 97 -12.19 8.70 -7.56
CA ALA A 97 -12.42 8.37 -8.95
C ALA A 97 -11.52 9.22 -9.85
N VAL A 98 -10.69 8.57 -10.66
CA VAL A 98 -9.86 9.28 -11.64
C VAL A 98 -10.67 9.52 -12.91
N PRO A 99 -10.80 10.77 -13.38
CA PRO A 99 -11.55 11.06 -14.60
C PRO A 99 -10.80 10.58 -15.83
N LYS A 100 -11.53 10.30 -16.92
CA LYS A 100 -10.93 9.91 -18.21
C LYS A 100 -10.09 11.01 -18.85
N ARG A 101 -10.26 12.25 -18.41
CA ARG A 101 -9.56 13.42 -18.91
C ARG A 101 -9.31 14.39 -17.78
N CYS A 102 -8.25 15.18 -17.89
CA CYS A 102 -8.03 16.30 -16.99
C CYS A 102 -9.25 17.25 -17.04
N PRO A 103 -9.90 17.55 -15.89
CA PRO A 103 -11.08 18.42 -15.87
C PRO A 103 -10.77 19.88 -16.23
N LYS A 104 -9.48 20.28 -16.23
CA LYS A 104 -9.03 21.64 -16.52
C LYS A 104 -8.62 21.86 -17.97
N CYS A 105 -7.85 20.94 -18.57
CA CYS A 105 -7.31 21.10 -19.93
C CYS A 105 -7.72 20.00 -20.93
N SER A 106 -8.52 19.01 -20.52
CA SER A 106 -8.96 17.88 -21.34
C SER A 106 -7.88 16.90 -21.81
N GLU A 107 -6.65 17.00 -21.27
CA GLU A 107 -5.58 16.02 -21.50
C GLU A 107 -6.03 14.61 -21.13
N LEU A 108 -5.60 13.61 -21.90
CA LEU A 108 -6.00 12.21 -21.73
C LEU A 108 -5.11 11.45 -20.75
N GLU A 109 -3.86 11.90 -20.64
CA GLU A 109 -2.88 11.30 -19.74
C GLU A 109 -2.92 11.93 -18.35
N LEU A 110 -2.98 11.09 -17.32
CA LEU A 110 -2.91 11.49 -15.92
C LEU A 110 -1.92 10.61 -15.17
N LEU A 111 -1.18 11.21 -14.25
CA LEU A 111 -0.36 10.48 -13.27
C LEU A 111 -1.22 10.19 -12.05
N ALA A 112 -1.25 8.96 -11.56
CA ALA A 112 -1.92 8.61 -10.31
C ALA A 112 -0.95 7.98 -9.31
N VAL A 113 -1.19 8.24 -8.03
CA VAL A 113 -0.56 7.56 -6.91
C VAL A 113 -1.62 6.80 -6.14
N ALA A 114 -1.39 5.52 -5.92
CA ALA A 114 -2.29 4.64 -5.19
C ALA A 114 -1.56 3.94 -4.04
N LEU A 115 -2.30 3.58 -2.99
CA LEU A 115 -1.90 2.65 -1.96
C LEU A 115 -2.48 1.28 -2.30
N VAL A 116 -1.60 0.29 -2.44
CA VAL A 116 -1.94 -1.04 -2.93
C VAL A 116 -1.51 -2.09 -1.91
N PRO A 117 -2.38 -3.05 -1.53
CA PRO A 117 -1.98 -4.18 -0.71
C PRO A 117 -1.01 -5.03 -1.53
N ALA A 118 0.11 -5.38 -0.93
CA ALA A 118 1.16 -6.13 -1.57
C ALA A 118 1.68 -7.22 -0.64
N THR A 119 2.24 -8.26 -1.23
CA THR A 119 2.98 -9.31 -0.55
C THR A 119 4.44 -9.30 -0.97
N ALA A 120 5.35 -9.55 -0.03
CA ALA A 120 6.75 -9.81 -0.33
C ALA A 120 7.26 -10.95 0.56
N ARG A 121 8.22 -11.71 0.05
CA ARG A 121 8.92 -12.74 0.82
C ARG A 121 10.22 -12.17 1.36
N TYR A 122 10.46 -12.42 2.64
CA TYR A 122 11.69 -12.08 3.33
C TYR A 122 12.38 -13.36 3.80
N GLY A 123 13.71 -13.42 3.67
CA GLY A 123 14.51 -14.61 3.94
C GLY A 123 14.85 -15.39 2.66
N GLY A 124 15.89 -16.21 2.71
CA GLY A 124 16.36 -17.00 1.56
C GLY A 124 17.38 -16.30 0.65
N GLY A 125 17.92 -15.14 1.06
CA GLY A 125 19.01 -14.45 0.35
C GLY A 125 18.59 -13.55 -0.81
N GLU A 126 17.29 -13.48 -1.12
CA GLU A 126 16.75 -12.58 -2.15
C GLU A 126 16.22 -11.28 -1.57
N THR A 127 16.40 -10.19 -2.30
CA THR A 127 15.75 -8.90 -1.99
C THR A 127 14.23 -9.07 -2.11
N PRO A 128 13.44 -8.70 -1.08
CA PRO A 128 11.99 -8.75 -1.15
C PRO A 128 11.46 -7.95 -2.34
N LYS A 129 10.73 -8.61 -3.24
CA LYS A 129 10.05 -7.96 -4.37
C LYS A 129 8.55 -7.92 -4.08
N PRO A 130 7.96 -6.73 -3.87
CA PRO A 130 6.52 -6.64 -3.65
C PRO A 130 5.74 -7.04 -4.89
N LYS A 131 4.70 -7.84 -4.67
CA LYS A 131 3.69 -8.21 -5.68
C LYS A 131 2.35 -7.67 -5.23
N PRO A 132 1.55 -7.06 -6.12
CA PRO A 132 0.23 -6.58 -5.76
C PRO A 132 -0.67 -7.77 -5.37
N LEU A 133 -1.58 -7.51 -4.43
CA LEU A 133 -2.65 -8.42 -4.01
C LEU A 133 -4.02 -7.96 -4.53
N ALA A 134 -4.09 -6.77 -5.12
CA ALA A 134 -5.26 -6.20 -5.78
C ALA A 134 -4.78 -5.41 -7.00
N GLU A 135 -5.59 -5.43 -8.07
CA GLU A 135 -5.35 -4.70 -9.31
C GLU A 135 -6.18 -3.42 -9.41
N TRP A 136 -5.92 -2.63 -10.45
CA TRP A 136 -6.63 -1.36 -10.69
C TRP A 136 -8.15 -1.57 -10.76
N GLY A 137 -8.88 -0.83 -9.95
CA GLY A 137 -10.35 -0.90 -9.88
C GLY A 137 -10.89 -1.99 -8.94
N GLU A 138 -10.04 -2.84 -8.38
CA GLU A 138 -10.44 -3.85 -7.39
C GLU A 138 -10.51 -3.28 -5.97
N ASP A 139 -11.28 -3.96 -5.11
CA ASP A 139 -11.29 -3.68 -3.68
C ASP A 139 -9.88 -3.83 -3.10
N GLY A 140 -9.51 -2.92 -2.20
CA GLY A 140 -8.15 -2.88 -1.68
C GLY A 140 -7.22 -1.94 -2.44
N TYR A 141 -7.53 -1.59 -3.69
CA TYR A 141 -6.72 -0.67 -4.47
C TYR A 141 -7.21 0.77 -4.30
N HIS A 142 -6.44 1.63 -3.65
CA HIS A 142 -6.90 2.98 -3.27
C HIS A 142 -6.08 4.08 -3.91
N VAL A 143 -6.69 4.85 -4.82
CA VAL A 143 -6.07 6.05 -5.37
C VAL A 143 -6.02 7.13 -4.27
N VAL A 144 -4.82 7.66 -4.05
CA VAL A 144 -4.53 8.71 -3.06
C VAL A 144 -4.54 10.08 -3.71
N ALA A 145 -3.98 10.18 -4.91
CA ALA A 145 -3.89 11.41 -5.67
C ALA A 145 -3.80 11.13 -7.17
N PHE A 146 -4.19 12.10 -7.98
CA PHE A 146 -3.85 12.14 -9.39
C PHE A 146 -3.48 13.57 -9.82
N ALA A 147 -2.67 13.68 -10.87
CA ALA A 147 -2.20 14.95 -11.40
C ALA A 147 -2.14 14.93 -12.93
N CYS A 148 -2.40 16.08 -13.54
CA CYS A 148 -2.19 16.32 -14.96
C CYS A 148 -0.88 17.08 -15.15
N HIS A 149 0.06 16.51 -15.90
CA HIS A 149 1.36 17.13 -16.15
C HIS A 149 1.26 18.41 -16.99
N GLU A 150 0.30 18.48 -17.92
CA GLU A 150 0.19 19.59 -18.87
C GLU A 150 -0.31 20.91 -18.26
N CYS A 151 -1.05 20.87 -17.14
CA CYS A 151 -1.66 22.08 -16.56
C CYS A 151 -1.55 22.19 -15.04
N ASP A 152 -0.71 21.33 -14.45
CA ASP A 152 -0.45 21.19 -13.01
C ASP A 152 -1.69 21.00 -12.14
N ASN A 153 -2.79 20.52 -12.73
CA ASN A 153 -3.99 20.21 -11.96
C ASN A 153 -3.77 18.93 -11.15
N ALA A 154 -3.77 19.04 -9.82
CA ALA A 154 -3.64 17.92 -8.90
C ALA A 154 -4.85 17.81 -7.97
N VAL A 155 -5.27 16.58 -7.71
CA VAL A 155 -6.36 16.24 -6.77
C VAL A 155 -5.82 15.21 -5.79
N VAL A 156 -6.08 15.42 -4.50
CA VAL A 156 -5.65 14.55 -3.40
C VAL A 156 -6.88 14.18 -2.57
N ALA A 157 -6.93 12.95 -2.08
CA ALA A 157 -7.99 12.51 -1.17
C ALA A 157 -8.05 13.39 0.10
N GLU A 158 -9.24 13.92 0.42
CA GLU A 158 -9.46 14.82 1.56
C GLU A 158 -9.45 14.09 2.92
N ARG A 159 -9.71 12.79 2.90
CA ARG A 159 -9.74 11.89 4.09
C ARG A 159 -8.76 10.74 3.88
N CYS A 160 -8.64 9.85 4.86
CA CYS A 160 -7.85 8.65 4.67
C CYS A 160 -8.31 7.85 3.45
N PRO A 161 -7.47 7.67 2.41
CA PRO A 161 -7.89 7.01 1.18
C PRO A 161 -8.33 5.56 1.45
N LEU A 162 -7.63 4.88 2.37
CA LEU A 162 -7.92 3.50 2.74
C LEU A 162 -9.24 3.30 3.51
N CYS A 163 -9.56 4.13 4.50
CA CYS A 163 -10.60 3.83 5.49
C CYS A 163 -11.56 4.98 5.82
N GLU A 164 -11.40 6.14 5.18
CA GLU A 164 -12.22 7.36 5.37
C GLU A 164 -12.13 8.05 6.73
N ALA A 165 -11.25 7.60 7.61
CA ALA A 165 -11.09 8.25 8.91
C ALA A 165 -10.79 9.76 8.72
N PRO A 166 -11.43 10.63 9.53
CA PRO A 166 -11.33 12.09 9.40
C PRO A 166 -10.03 12.67 9.96
N GLY A 167 -9.24 11.86 10.66
CA GLY A 167 -8.03 12.32 11.36
C GLY A 167 -6.91 12.71 10.39
N PRO A 168 -5.99 13.58 10.84
CA PRO A 168 -4.89 14.01 9.99
C PRO A 168 -4.12 12.79 9.50
N LEU A 169 -3.89 12.75 8.19
CA LEU A 169 -3.07 11.70 7.62
C LEU A 169 -1.67 11.83 8.20
N ARG A 170 -1.20 10.78 8.86
CA ARG A 170 0.19 10.76 9.39
C ARG A 170 1.18 11.00 8.24
N PRO A 171 2.28 11.73 8.46
CA PRO A 171 3.39 11.70 7.51
C PRO A 171 3.90 10.25 7.41
N ARG A 172 4.16 9.80 6.18
CA ARG A 172 4.96 8.60 5.98
C ARG A 172 6.44 9.00 6.10
N PRO A 173 7.28 8.18 6.75
CA PRO A 173 8.73 8.35 6.67
C PRO A 173 9.17 8.32 5.20
#